data_AF-A0AA44WMY8-F1
#
_entry.id   AF-A0AA44WMY8-F1
#
_cell.length_a   1.000
_cell.length_b   1.000
_cell.length_c   1.000
_cell.angle_alpha   90.00
_cell.angle_beta   90.00
_cell.angle_gamma   90.00
#
_symmetry.space_group_name_H-M   'P 1'
#
loop_
_entity.id
_entity.type
_entity.pdbx_description
1 polymer ?
#
loop_
_entity_poly.entity_id
_entity_poly.type
_entity_poly.pdbx_seq_one_letter_code
_entity_poly.pdbx_strand_id
1 'polypeptide(L)'
;MVESPIDDEYYSDEFEDSDPNMLPPTASTYINREKPVPKPPSIAELKSSLTSSLEKAAASLKEARARQDSAEEQEHPFAETPTIEIRNPAGGHTRQKSSKTHGWFEIQGMHILDVMTLAIRAAKMYYTAHEQPERLDAIKPERQIRADIFSVMETLKQMATRRWAGGMRDEELDILDRWIQGLFAMLQQEHDMEEAERAEQATWTWLHGDWAGKEVERELSFMASLEVGLGLGPLPEYTPSTGLASGDLPTPFLRSMQNGLRLVKLHNAAVKKSKRRFGGITTFHEDTEKPYRCADNLRYWIKAAELRWEVPLKIDALGIVYNSSPDVWIGLETAIWAWCKRVREEISTELAS
;
A
#
# COMPACT_ATOMS: atom_id res chain seq x y z
N MET A 1 -14.61 -52.36 -27.93
CA MET A 1 -15.62 -51.28 -27.99
C MET A 1 -15.03 -50.09 -27.27
N VAL A 2 -14.64 -48.97 -27.87
CA VAL A 2 -14.67 -48.46 -29.26
C VAL A 2 -13.46 -47.52 -29.37
N GLU A 3 -12.70 -47.61 -30.47
CA GLU A 3 -11.58 -46.74 -30.83
C GLU A 3 -11.99 -45.27 -30.97
N SER A 4 -11.07 -44.34 -30.64
CA SER A 4 -11.09 -42.98 -31.21
C SER A 4 -9.98 -42.87 -32.27
N PRO A 5 -10.29 -42.39 -33.49
CA PRO A 5 -9.35 -42.37 -34.60
C PRO A 5 -8.16 -41.44 -34.38
N ILE A 6 -6.98 -42.01 -34.56
CA ILE A 6 -5.72 -41.34 -34.90
C ILE A 6 -5.72 -41.31 -36.43
N ASP A 7 -5.86 -40.13 -37.03
CA ASP A 7 -5.64 -39.97 -38.47
C ASP A 7 -4.13 -39.84 -38.68
N ASP A 8 -3.52 -40.97 -39.01
CA ASP A 8 -2.26 -41.05 -39.74
C ASP A 8 -2.53 -40.65 -41.20
N GLU A 9 -1.90 -39.59 -41.70
CA GLU A 9 -1.46 -39.61 -43.10
C GLU A 9 -0.32 -38.62 -43.38
N TYR A 10 0.74 -39.17 -43.98
CA TYR A 10 1.87 -38.54 -44.66
C TYR A 10 3.09 -38.08 -43.84
N TYR A 11 3.83 -39.08 -43.34
CA TYR A 11 5.29 -39.05 -43.46
C TYR A 11 5.67 -39.31 -44.92
N SER A 12 6.25 -38.31 -45.57
CA SER A 12 7.15 -38.49 -46.70
C SER A 12 8.45 -37.74 -46.36
N ASP A 13 9.42 -38.50 -45.86
CA ASP A 13 10.83 -38.10 -45.78
C ASP A 13 11.32 -37.81 -47.21
N GLU A 14 11.44 -36.53 -47.54
CA GLU A 14 12.33 -36.08 -48.62
C GLU A 14 13.47 -35.30 -47.96
N PHE A 15 14.49 -36.08 -47.57
CA PHE A 15 15.84 -35.60 -47.32
C PHE A 15 16.37 -34.96 -48.62
N GLU A 16 16.09 -33.67 -48.83
CA GLU A 16 16.89 -32.87 -49.75
C GLU A 16 18.14 -32.41 -48.99
N ASP A 17 19.27 -32.94 -49.44
CA ASP A 17 20.63 -32.59 -49.04
C ASP A 17 20.78 -31.08 -48.80
N SER A 18 21.14 -30.73 -47.57
CA SER A 18 21.52 -29.37 -47.20
C SER A 18 22.77 -28.97 -48.00
N ASP A 19 22.59 -28.08 -48.97
CA ASP A 19 23.68 -27.47 -49.74
C ASP A 19 24.71 -26.85 -48.77
N PRO A 20 25.97 -27.34 -48.73
CA PRO A 20 26.97 -26.95 -47.73
C PRO A 20 27.49 -25.51 -47.88
N ASN A 21 26.94 -24.73 -48.81
CA ASN A 21 27.28 -23.32 -49.03
C ASN A 21 26.18 -22.33 -48.64
N MET A 22 25.08 -22.78 -48.02
CA MET A 22 24.05 -21.88 -47.53
C MET A 22 24.46 -21.30 -46.18
N LEU A 23 24.99 -20.07 -46.18
CA LEU A 23 25.14 -19.31 -44.93
C LEU A 23 23.75 -19.19 -44.27
N PRO A 24 23.62 -19.45 -42.96
CA PRO A 24 22.35 -19.31 -42.27
C PRO A 24 21.83 -17.88 -42.50
N PRO A 25 20.51 -17.67 -42.65
CA PRO A 25 19.95 -16.35 -42.85
C PRO A 25 20.45 -15.43 -41.72
N THR A 26 21.37 -14.56 -42.08
CA THR A 26 22.07 -13.68 -41.16
C THR A 26 21.26 -12.42 -40.95
N ALA A 27 21.37 -11.91 -39.72
CA ALA A 27 20.86 -10.63 -39.23
C ALA A 27 19.34 -10.56 -39.01
N SER A 28 18.95 -10.84 -37.77
CA SER A 28 17.75 -10.26 -37.16
C SER A 28 17.69 -8.76 -37.44
N THR A 29 16.76 -8.32 -38.28
CA THR A 29 16.36 -6.91 -38.42
C THR A 29 15.28 -6.53 -37.42
N TYR A 30 15.25 -7.19 -36.26
CA TYR A 30 14.40 -6.79 -35.15
C TYR A 30 14.92 -5.47 -34.58
N ILE A 31 14.53 -4.37 -35.23
CA ILE A 31 14.62 -3.03 -34.67
C ILE A 31 13.64 -3.04 -33.50
N ASN A 32 14.13 -3.38 -32.31
CA ASN A 32 13.37 -3.22 -31.07
C ASN A 32 13.15 -1.72 -30.87
N ARG A 33 12.04 -1.21 -31.42
CA ARG A 33 11.53 0.11 -31.06
C ARG A 33 10.93 -0.05 -29.68
N GLU A 34 11.73 0.26 -28.66
CA GLU A 34 11.22 0.43 -27.30
C GLU A 34 10.12 1.49 -27.36
N LYS A 35 8.86 1.04 -27.32
CA LYS A 35 7.73 1.96 -27.16
C LYS A 35 7.94 2.60 -25.80
N PRO A 36 8.04 3.95 -25.70
CA PRO A 36 8.16 4.59 -24.40
C PRO A 36 6.90 4.24 -23.61
N VAL A 37 7.06 3.33 -22.64
CA VAL A 37 5.99 3.01 -21.71
C VAL A 37 5.83 4.26 -20.84
N PRO A 38 4.63 4.85 -20.76
CA PRO A 38 4.42 5.99 -19.89
C PRO A 38 4.80 5.58 -18.46
N LYS A 39 5.41 6.52 -17.72
CA LYS A 39 5.73 6.28 -16.33
C LYS A 39 4.45 5.89 -15.59
N PRO A 40 4.52 4.91 -14.67
CA PRO A 40 3.37 4.61 -13.82
C PRO A 40 2.93 5.90 -13.10
N PRO A 41 1.60 6.10 -12.92
CA PRO A 41 1.08 7.27 -12.24
C PRO A 41 1.62 7.32 -10.80
N SER A 42 1.97 8.52 -10.35
CA SER A 42 2.38 8.75 -8.97
C SER A 42 1.21 8.57 -8.00
N ILE A 43 1.51 8.27 -6.73
CA ILE A 43 0.47 8.16 -5.69
C ILE A 43 -0.37 9.45 -5.56
N ALA A 44 0.25 10.62 -5.70
CA ALA A 44 -0.45 11.90 -5.64
C ALA A 44 -1.46 12.06 -6.79
N GLU A 45 -1.10 11.64 -8.01
CA GLU A 45 -2.01 11.63 -9.15
C GLU A 45 -3.14 10.62 -8.97
N LEU A 46 -2.84 9.45 -8.39
CA LEU A 46 -3.85 8.44 -8.08
C LEU A 46 -4.85 8.95 -7.02
N LYS A 47 -4.38 9.58 -5.94
CA LYS A 47 -5.22 10.22 -4.90
C LYS A 47 -6.10 11.31 -5.49
N SER A 48 -5.53 12.19 -6.32
CA SER A 48 -6.26 13.28 -6.98
C SER A 48 -7.32 12.76 -7.96
N SER A 49 -6.96 11.77 -8.79
CA SER A 49 -7.88 11.14 -9.74
C SER A 49 -9.05 10.43 -9.06
N LEU A 50 -8.77 9.70 -7.97
CA LEU A 50 -9.80 9.05 -7.16
C LEU A 50 -10.70 10.08 -6.50
N THR A 51 -10.13 11.08 -5.81
CA THR A 51 -10.87 12.14 -5.13
C THR A 51 -11.78 12.90 -6.10
N SER A 52 -11.28 13.34 -7.26
CA SER A 52 -12.11 14.05 -8.24
C SER A 52 -13.23 13.17 -8.80
N SER A 53 -12.98 11.87 -8.98
CA SER A 53 -14.01 10.95 -9.48
C SER A 53 -15.10 10.70 -8.43
N LEU A 54 -14.72 10.57 -7.15
CA LEU A 54 -15.65 10.43 -6.03
C LEU A 54 -16.46 11.70 -5.78
N GLU A 55 -15.84 12.88 -5.87
CA GLU A 55 -16.54 14.17 -5.74
C GLU A 55 -17.60 14.34 -6.83
N LYS A 56 -17.27 14.02 -8.09
CA LYS A 56 -18.23 14.04 -9.19
C LYS A 56 -19.38 13.06 -8.94
N ALA A 57 -19.07 11.83 -8.54
CA ALA A 57 -20.09 10.83 -8.22
C ALA A 57 -21.00 11.28 -7.06
N ALA A 58 -20.42 11.81 -5.98
CA ALA A 58 -21.16 12.34 -4.84
C ALA A 58 -22.06 13.51 -5.22
N ALA A 59 -21.55 14.45 -6.03
CA ALA A 59 -22.33 15.59 -6.52
C ALA A 59 -23.51 15.12 -7.37
N SER A 60 -23.29 14.18 -8.29
CA SER A 60 -24.35 13.63 -9.12
C SER A 60 -25.40 12.85 -8.31
N LEU A 61 -25.00 12.10 -7.27
CA LEU A 61 -25.94 11.42 -6.37
C LEU A 61 -26.75 12.40 -5.51
N LYS A 62 -26.12 13.46 -5.02
CA LYS A 62 -26.80 14.52 -4.26
C LYS A 62 -27.82 15.25 -5.12
N GLU A 63 -27.44 15.60 -6.34
CA GLU A 63 -28.34 16.18 -7.33
C GLU A 63 -29.49 15.23 -7.65
N ALA A 64 -29.20 13.94 -7.76
CA ALA A 64 -30.20 12.93 -8.04
C ALA A 64 -31.26 12.82 -6.92
N ARG A 65 -30.82 12.83 -5.66
CA ARG A 65 -31.68 12.77 -4.49
C ARG A 65 -32.57 14.02 -4.37
N ALA A 66 -31.96 15.21 -4.45
CA ALA A 66 -32.68 16.48 -4.35
C ALA A 66 -33.78 16.63 -5.42
N ARG A 67 -33.54 16.12 -6.63
CA ARG A 67 -34.51 16.15 -7.73
C ARG A 67 -35.60 15.10 -7.59
N GLN A 68 -35.34 13.98 -6.93
CA GLN A 68 -36.35 12.98 -6.59
C GLN A 68 -37.31 13.52 -5.53
N ASP A 69 -36.78 14.11 -4.46
CA ASP A 69 -37.58 14.77 -3.42
C ASP A 69 -38.49 15.86 -4.02
N SER A 70 -37.95 16.65 -4.97
CA SER A 70 -38.70 17.69 -5.68
C SER A 70 -39.80 17.14 -6.61
N ALA A 71 -39.63 15.93 -7.14
CA ALA A 71 -40.62 15.28 -8.01
C ALA A 71 -41.74 14.64 -7.19
N GLU A 72 -41.43 14.09 -6.02
CA GLU A 72 -42.39 13.50 -5.08
C GLU A 72 -43.27 14.58 -4.41
N GLU A 73 -42.71 15.76 -4.10
CA GLU A 73 -43.47 16.90 -3.57
C GLU A 73 -44.51 17.48 -4.56
N GLN A 74 -44.35 17.25 -5.86
CA GLN A 74 -45.29 17.72 -6.89
C GLN A 74 -46.47 16.76 -7.16
N GLU A 75 -46.51 15.58 -6.53
CA GLU A 75 -47.54 14.56 -6.80
C GLU A 75 -48.77 14.56 -5.84
N HIS A 76 -48.95 15.57 -4.96
CA HIS A 76 -50.15 15.72 -4.12
C HIS A 76 -50.93 17.04 -4.34
N PRO A 77 -52.28 17.05 -4.18
CA PRO A 77 -53.17 17.35 -5.31
C PRO A 77 -53.87 18.71 -5.21
N PHE A 78 -53.40 19.73 -5.93
CA PHE A 78 -54.25 20.86 -6.32
C PHE A 78 -53.66 21.59 -7.54
N ALA A 79 -53.89 21.04 -8.73
CA ALA A 79 -53.97 21.82 -9.97
C ALA A 79 -54.49 20.92 -11.09
N GLU A 80 -55.76 21.10 -11.44
CA GLU A 80 -56.29 20.69 -12.74
C GLU A 80 -55.44 21.33 -13.83
N THR A 81 -54.49 20.57 -14.39
CA THR A 81 -53.88 20.92 -15.68
C THR A 81 -54.77 20.38 -16.79
N PRO A 82 -54.99 21.13 -17.88
CA PRO A 82 -56.06 20.86 -18.83
C PRO A 82 -55.78 19.56 -19.58
N THR A 83 -56.74 18.65 -19.52
CA THR A 83 -56.80 17.42 -20.31
C THR A 83 -56.93 17.80 -21.78
N ILE A 84 -55.91 17.55 -22.61
CA ILE A 84 -56.09 17.55 -24.06
C ILE A 84 -56.67 16.19 -24.43
N GLU A 85 -57.98 16.15 -24.62
CA GLU A 85 -58.70 14.99 -25.14
C GLU A 85 -58.46 14.87 -26.64
N ILE A 86 -57.57 13.96 -27.05
CA ILE A 86 -57.51 13.53 -28.45
C ILE A 86 -58.53 12.40 -28.61
N ARG A 87 -59.68 12.75 -29.21
CA ARG A 87 -60.78 11.83 -29.46
C ARG A 87 -60.45 10.93 -30.67
N ASN A 88 -60.01 9.70 -30.40
CA ASN A 88 -60.00 8.65 -31.43
C ASN A 88 -61.44 8.12 -31.64
N PRO A 89 -61.86 7.85 -32.89
CA PRO A 89 -63.24 7.49 -33.22
C PRO A 89 -63.66 6.06 -32.80
N ALA A 90 -62.87 5.36 -31.98
CA ALA A 90 -63.16 4.01 -31.51
C ALA A 90 -63.01 3.89 -29.98
N GLY A 91 -63.91 4.56 -29.24
CA GLY A 91 -64.45 4.11 -27.95
C GLY A 91 -63.54 3.66 -26.78
N GLY A 92 -62.22 3.85 -26.84
CA GLY A 92 -61.31 3.45 -25.77
C GLY A 92 -60.55 4.64 -25.19
N HIS A 93 -60.77 4.95 -23.92
CA HIS A 93 -59.96 5.93 -23.19
C HIS A 93 -58.62 5.29 -22.80
N THR A 94 -57.55 5.53 -23.55
CA THR A 94 -56.19 5.26 -23.09
C THR A 94 -55.59 6.52 -22.48
N ARG A 95 -55.39 6.49 -21.15
CA ARG A 95 -54.79 7.57 -20.37
C ARG A 95 -53.26 7.52 -20.53
N GLN A 96 -52.70 8.17 -21.55
CA GLN A 96 -51.24 8.32 -21.67
C GLN A 96 -50.75 9.49 -20.81
N LYS A 97 -50.40 9.21 -19.55
CA LYS A 97 -49.47 10.02 -18.76
C LYS A 97 -48.20 9.18 -18.54
N SER A 98 -47.06 9.48 -19.18
CA SER A 98 -45.72 9.00 -18.70
C SER A 98 -44.47 9.28 -19.56
N SER A 99 -44.51 9.82 -20.79
CA SER A 99 -43.28 9.78 -21.62
C SER A 99 -42.15 10.74 -21.21
N LYS A 100 -42.46 11.93 -20.66
CA LYS A 100 -41.44 12.93 -20.33
C LYS A 100 -40.63 12.60 -19.07
N THR A 101 -41.28 12.07 -18.03
CA THR A 101 -40.63 11.68 -16.78
C THR A 101 -39.75 10.44 -16.98
N HIS A 102 -40.18 9.49 -17.82
CA HIS A 102 -39.39 8.29 -18.12
C HIS A 102 -38.06 8.63 -18.84
N GLY A 103 -38.09 9.50 -19.86
CA GLY A 103 -36.86 9.91 -20.57
C GLY A 103 -35.88 10.69 -19.70
N TRP A 104 -36.37 11.40 -18.67
CA TRP A 104 -35.51 12.10 -17.72
C TRP A 104 -34.76 11.14 -16.80
N PHE A 105 -35.47 10.15 -16.22
CA PHE A 105 -34.85 9.15 -15.36
C PHE A 105 -33.78 8.34 -16.09
N GLU A 106 -33.95 8.10 -17.39
CA GLU A 106 -32.94 7.44 -18.23
C GLU A 106 -31.67 8.29 -18.39
N ILE A 107 -31.79 9.60 -18.65
CA ILE A 107 -30.63 10.50 -18.76
C ILE A 107 -29.88 10.59 -17.44
N GLN A 108 -30.61 10.78 -16.33
CA GLN A 108 -30.03 10.86 -14.99
C GLN A 108 -29.35 9.54 -14.60
N GLY A 109 -30.02 8.42 -14.86
CA GLY A 109 -29.50 7.09 -14.60
C GLY A 109 -28.25 6.76 -15.39
N MET A 110 -28.19 7.17 -16.67
CA MET A 110 -27.00 7.01 -17.51
C MET A 110 -25.84 7.86 -17.02
N HIS A 111 -26.11 9.10 -16.58
CA HIS A 111 -25.10 9.96 -15.99
C HIS A 111 -24.50 9.36 -14.71
N ILE A 112 -25.35 8.87 -13.79
CA ILE A 112 -24.90 8.17 -12.58
C ILE A 112 -24.06 6.93 -12.93
N LEU A 113 -24.52 6.12 -13.89
CA LEU A 113 -23.77 4.94 -14.33
C LEU A 113 -22.36 5.32 -14.81
N ASP A 114 -22.22 6.39 -15.60
CA ASP A 114 -20.93 6.85 -16.11
C ASP A 114 -19.99 7.33 -14.99
N VAL A 115 -20.44 8.28 -14.16
CA VAL A 115 -19.60 8.83 -13.08
C VAL A 115 -19.22 7.77 -12.04
N MET A 116 -20.12 6.84 -11.72
CA MET A 116 -19.83 5.72 -10.82
C MET A 116 -18.84 4.74 -11.45
N THR A 117 -18.96 4.46 -12.75
CA THR A 117 -18.01 3.58 -13.44
C THR A 117 -16.61 4.20 -13.49
N LEU A 118 -16.51 5.52 -13.69
CA LEU A 118 -15.25 6.25 -13.60
C LEU A 118 -14.65 6.19 -12.20
N ALA A 119 -15.47 6.38 -11.15
CA ALA A 119 -15.04 6.25 -9.77
C ALA A 119 -14.55 4.84 -9.44
N ILE A 120 -15.24 3.79 -9.90
CA ILE A 120 -14.82 2.38 -9.72
C ILE A 120 -13.46 2.14 -10.41
N ARG A 121 -13.28 2.68 -11.62
CA ARG A 121 -12.00 2.56 -12.34
C ARG A 121 -10.87 3.25 -11.57
N ALA A 122 -11.10 4.47 -11.10
CA ALA A 122 -10.12 5.20 -10.30
C ALA A 122 -9.79 4.47 -9.00
N ALA A 123 -10.79 3.93 -8.31
CA ALA A 123 -10.60 3.14 -7.07
C ALA A 123 -9.82 1.85 -7.33
N LYS A 124 -10.11 1.14 -8.42
CA LYS A 124 -9.35 -0.04 -8.83
C LYS A 124 -7.89 0.32 -9.13
N MET A 125 -7.65 1.37 -9.90
CA MET A 125 -6.30 1.82 -10.22
C MET A 125 -5.54 2.21 -8.95
N TYR A 126 -6.18 2.98 -8.06
CA TYR A 126 -5.63 3.37 -6.77
C TYR A 126 -5.15 2.17 -5.95
N TYR A 127 -6.02 1.17 -5.79
CA TYR A 127 -5.71 -0.03 -5.02
C TYR A 127 -4.59 -0.88 -5.64
N THR A 128 -4.67 -1.12 -6.95
CA THR A 128 -3.72 -2.02 -7.64
C THR A 128 -2.35 -1.41 -7.90
N ALA A 129 -2.25 -0.08 -8.02
CA ALA A 129 -1.00 0.63 -8.26
C ALA A 129 -0.47 1.34 -7.01
N HIS A 130 -1.01 1.03 -5.83
CA HIS A 130 -0.56 1.65 -4.58
C HIS A 130 0.87 1.24 -4.25
N GLU A 131 1.71 2.22 -3.92
CA GLU A 131 3.12 1.98 -3.56
C GLU A 131 3.27 1.18 -2.25
N GLN A 132 2.26 1.28 -1.38
CA GLN A 132 2.24 0.63 -0.06
C GLN A 132 0.94 -0.16 0.15
N PRO A 133 0.83 -1.39 -0.41
CA PRO A 133 -0.37 -2.20 -0.30
C PRO A 133 -0.68 -2.61 1.15
N GLU A 134 0.35 -2.82 1.98
CA GLU A 134 0.18 -3.18 3.40
C GLU A 134 -0.53 -2.08 4.21
N ARG A 135 -0.27 -0.80 3.88
CA ARG A 135 -0.93 0.33 4.54
C ARG A 135 -2.42 0.34 4.23
N LEU A 136 -2.77 0.14 2.96
CA LEU A 136 -4.18 0.07 2.55
C LEU A 136 -4.88 -1.13 3.17
N ASP A 137 -4.25 -2.31 3.19
CA ASP A 137 -4.86 -3.52 3.77
C ASP A 137 -5.14 -3.37 5.28
N ALA A 138 -4.28 -2.62 6.00
CA ALA A 138 -4.48 -2.28 7.41
C ALA A 138 -5.66 -1.33 7.67
N ILE A 139 -5.97 -0.45 6.71
CA ILE A 139 -7.14 0.45 6.78
C ILE A 139 -8.40 -0.30 6.36
N LYS A 140 -8.35 -0.94 5.19
CA LYS A 140 -9.46 -1.64 4.58
C LYS A 140 -8.94 -2.85 3.81
N PRO A 141 -9.25 -4.08 4.26
CA PRO A 141 -8.65 -5.26 3.67
C PRO A 141 -9.13 -5.48 2.24
N GLU A 142 -8.29 -6.09 1.41
CA GLU A 142 -8.59 -6.33 -0.01
C GLU A 142 -9.95 -6.99 -0.22
N ARG A 143 -10.25 -7.98 0.63
CA ARG A 143 -11.50 -8.74 0.58
C ARG A 143 -12.72 -7.81 0.70
N GLN A 144 -12.64 -6.81 1.58
CA GLN A 144 -13.72 -5.84 1.76
C GLN A 144 -13.82 -4.91 0.56
N ILE A 145 -12.69 -4.43 0.02
CA ILE A 145 -12.67 -3.59 -1.19
C ILE A 145 -13.34 -4.30 -2.37
N ARG A 146 -13.01 -5.58 -2.58
CA ARG A 146 -13.64 -6.39 -3.63
C ARG A 146 -15.15 -6.53 -3.38
N ALA A 147 -15.57 -6.87 -2.16
CA ALA A 147 -16.98 -7.03 -1.81
C ALA A 147 -17.79 -5.74 -2.06
N ASP A 148 -17.23 -4.59 -1.70
CA ASP A 148 -17.86 -3.28 -1.89
C ASP A 148 -18.00 -2.94 -3.38
N ILE A 149 -16.96 -3.16 -4.19
CA ILE A 149 -17.03 -2.95 -5.65
C ILE A 149 -18.11 -3.86 -6.27
N PHE A 150 -18.18 -5.13 -5.86
CA PHE A 150 -19.23 -6.04 -6.34
C PHE A 150 -20.63 -5.55 -5.97
N SER A 151 -20.83 -5.07 -4.74
CA SER A 151 -22.12 -4.54 -4.28
C SER A 151 -22.57 -3.33 -5.12
N VAL A 152 -21.67 -2.39 -5.38
CA VAL A 152 -21.95 -1.22 -6.23
C VAL A 152 -22.22 -1.63 -7.67
N MET A 153 -21.40 -2.50 -8.25
CA MET A 153 -21.60 -2.98 -9.62
C MET A 153 -22.93 -3.71 -9.80
N GLU A 154 -23.34 -4.54 -8.83
CA GLU A 154 -24.62 -5.22 -8.88
C GLU A 154 -25.79 -4.23 -8.77
N THR A 155 -25.67 -3.19 -7.92
CA THR A 155 -26.66 -2.12 -7.82
C THR A 155 -26.79 -1.36 -9.14
N LEU A 156 -25.68 -0.95 -9.76
CA LEU A 156 -25.65 -0.31 -11.07
C LEU A 156 -26.31 -1.18 -12.15
N LYS A 157 -26.01 -2.49 -12.14
CA LYS A 157 -26.61 -3.46 -13.06
C LYS A 157 -28.12 -3.58 -12.85
N GLN A 158 -28.61 -3.64 -11.61
CA GLN A 158 -30.04 -3.73 -11.31
C GLN A 158 -30.81 -2.47 -11.73
N MET A 159 -30.19 -1.29 -11.61
CA MET A 159 -30.77 -0.05 -12.15
C MET A 159 -30.87 -0.08 -13.69
N ALA A 160 -29.80 -0.53 -14.34
CA ALA A 160 -29.74 -0.60 -15.81
C ALA A 160 -30.70 -1.65 -16.40
N THR A 161 -30.90 -2.81 -15.75
CA THR A 161 -31.85 -3.83 -16.22
C THR A 161 -33.30 -3.36 -16.16
N ARG A 162 -33.62 -2.48 -15.20
CA ARG A 162 -34.92 -1.78 -15.14
C ARG A 162 -35.05 -0.64 -16.14
N ARG A 163 -34.02 -0.35 -16.95
CA ARG A 163 -33.93 0.84 -17.81
C ARG A 163 -34.29 2.12 -17.05
N TRP A 164 -33.89 2.19 -15.78
CA TRP A 164 -34.19 3.31 -14.89
C TRP A 164 -35.70 3.63 -14.77
N ALA A 165 -36.56 2.63 -15.00
CA ALA A 165 -38.00 2.77 -14.85
C ALA A 165 -38.35 3.12 -13.38
N GLY A 166 -39.10 4.21 -13.23
CA GLY A 166 -39.49 4.74 -11.92
C GLY A 166 -38.37 5.46 -11.17
N GLY A 167 -37.25 5.78 -11.83
CA GLY A 167 -36.12 6.44 -11.18
C GLY A 167 -35.27 5.49 -10.32
N MET A 168 -34.37 6.10 -9.55
CA MET A 168 -33.50 5.41 -8.60
C MET A 168 -34.23 5.26 -7.27
N ARG A 169 -34.02 4.13 -6.60
CA ARG A 169 -34.59 3.88 -5.28
C ARG A 169 -33.67 4.45 -4.21
N ASP A 170 -34.22 4.85 -3.08
CA ASP A 170 -33.43 5.33 -1.94
C ASP A 170 -32.39 4.31 -1.48
N GLU A 171 -32.77 3.01 -1.44
CA GLU A 171 -31.84 1.93 -1.09
C GLU A 171 -30.64 1.86 -2.05
N GLU A 172 -30.86 2.10 -3.35
CA GLU A 172 -29.81 2.09 -4.36
C GLU A 172 -28.90 3.30 -4.19
N LEU A 173 -29.50 4.49 -4.01
CA LEU A 173 -28.75 5.72 -3.73
C LEU A 173 -27.90 5.60 -2.47
N ASP A 174 -28.47 5.04 -1.39
CA ASP A 174 -27.77 4.83 -0.13
C ASP A 174 -26.62 3.82 -0.25
N ILE A 175 -26.75 2.76 -1.07
CA ILE A 175 -25.63 1.83 -1.33
C ILE A 175 -24.47 2.56 -2.02
N LEU A 176 -24.77 3.36 -3.05
CA LEU A 176 -23.74 4.11 -3.79
C LEU A 176 -23.09 5.19 -2.91
N ASP A 177 -23.88 5.92 -2.14
CA ASP A 177 -23.42 6.97 -1.24
C ASP A 177 -22.55 6.41 -0.10
N ARG A 178 -22.98 5.31 0.56
CA ARG A 178 -22.16 4.65 1.59
C ARG A 178 -20.83 4.17 1.04
N TRP A 179 -20.79 3.65 -0.19
CA TRP A 179 -19.54 3.23 -0.82
C TRP A 179 -18.59 4.41 -1.03
N ILE A 180 -19.09 5.53 -1.56
CA ILE A 180 -18.30 6.75 -1.77
C ILE A 180 -17.77 7.28 -0.44
N GLN A 181 -18.63 7.40 0.58
CA GLN A 181 -18.23 7.85 1.91
C GLN A 181 -17.18 6.92 2.53
N GLY A 182 -17.32 5.61 2.34
CA GLY A 182 -16.33 4.63 2.79
C GLY A 182 -14.97 4.80 2.12
N LEU A 183 -14.91 5.22 0.85
CA LEU A 183 -13.65 5.52 0.16
C LEU A 183 -13.05 6.86 0.62
N PHE A 184 -13.86 7.89 0.85
CA PHE A 184 -13.37 9.14 1.45
C PHE A 184 -12.81 8.92 2.86
N ALA A 185 -13.49 8.13 3.69
CA ALA A 185 -13.00 7.78 5.02
C ALA A 185 -11.66 7.03 4.96
N MET A 186 -11.52 6.09 4.02
CA MET A 186 -10.26 5.38 3.78
C MET A 186 -9.13 6.34 3.39
N LEU A 187 -9.37 7.26 2.45
CA LEU A 187 -8.39 8.27 2.03
C LEU A 187 -8.01 9.22 3.16
N GLN A 188 -8.98 9.63 3.97
CA GLN A 188 -8.74 10.48 5.14
C GLN A 188 -7.87 9.76 6.17
N GLN A 189 -8.19 8.51 6.50
CA GLN A 189 -7.41 7.73 7.46
C GLN A 189 -5.96 7.55 6.98
N GLU A 190 -5.76 7.31 5.68
CA GLU A 190 -4.41 7.22 5.12
C GLU A 190 -3.67 8.56 5.20
N HIS A 191 -4.35 9.66 4.90
CA HIS A 191 -3.79 11.00 5.05
C HIS A 191 -3.37 11.28 6.49
N ASP A 192 -4.23 10.99 7.46
CA ASP A 192 -3.93 11.17 8.89
C ASP A 192 -2.71 10.34 9.31
N MET A 193 -2.56 9.12 8.78
CA MET A 193 -1.36 8.29 8.99
C MET A 193 -0.10 8.94 8.41
N GLU A 194 -0.16 9.49 7.19
CA GLU A 194 0.95 10.20 6.56
C GLU A 194 1.32 11.49 7.31
N GLU A 195 0.34 12.23 7.81
CA GLU A 195 0.57 13.41 8.62
C GLU A 195 1.22 13.07 9.96
N ALA A 196 0.76 12.00 10.63
CA ALA A 196 1.37 11.52 11.86
C ALA A 196 2.83 11.07 11.65
N GLU A 197 3.10 10.35 10.56
CA GLU A 197 4.46 9.96 10.19
C GLU A 197 5.34 11.19 9.90
N ARG A 198 4.81 12.19 9.19
CA ARG A 198 5.54 13.43 8.89
C ARG A 198 5.80 14.26 10.15
N ALA A 199 4.84 14.30 11.07
CA ALA A 199 5.00 14.94 12.37
C ALA A 199 6.06 14.22 13.21
N GLU A 200 6.07 12.88 13.21
CA GLU A 200 7.12 12.08 13.86
C GLU A 200 8.49 12.40 13.26
N GLN A 201 8.61 12.40 11.93
CA GLN A 201 9.84 12.75 11.21
C GLN A 201 10.34 14.15 11.54
N ALA A 202 9.44 15.13 11.68
CA ALA A 202 9.80 16.50 12.05
C ALA A 202 10.43 16.57 13.46
N THR A 203 10.15 15.61 14.35
CA THR A 203 10.80 15.55 15.67
C THR A 203 12.21 14.94 15.64
N TRP A 204 12.63 14.35 14.52
CA TRP A 204 13.90 13.66 14.42
C TRP A 204 15.06 14.63 14.26
N THR A 205 15.66 15.00 15.39
CA THR A 205 16.83 15.89 15.43
C THR A 205 18.02 15.32 14.67
N TRP A 206 18.19 13.99 14.61
CA TRP A 206 19.29 13.34 13.88
C TRP A 206 19.19 13.48 12.35
N LEU A 207 18.00 13.81 11.82
CA LEU A 207 17.77 13.98 10.38
C LEU A 207 18.18 15.37 9.90
N HIS A 208 18.25 16.34 10.79
CA HIS A 208 18.51 17.75 10.48
C HIS A 208 19.76 18.25 11.22
N GLY A 209 20.41 19.28 10.67
CA GLY A 209 21.55 19.96 11.31
C GLY A 209 22.94 19.49 10.87
N ASP A 210 23.95 20.25 11.31
CA ASP A 210 25.36 19.93 11.10
C ASP A 210 25.86 19.04 12.23
N TRP A 211 26.35 17.86 11.87
CA TRP A 211 26.81 16.83 12.79
C TRP A 211 28.33 16.59 12.68
N ALA A 212 29.07 17.48 12.01
CA ALA A 212 30.53 17.38 11.90
C ALA A 212 31.20 17.34 13.29
N GLY A 213 31.94 16.27 13.57
CA GLY A 213 32.59 16.06 14.87
C GLY A 213 31.65 15.64 16.01
N LYS A 214 30.37 15.40 15.72
CA LYS A 214 29.33 14.94 16.65
C LYS A 214 28.62 13.70 16.11
N GLU A 215 29.33 12.89 15.34
CA GLU A 215 28.73 11.73 14.66
C GLU A 215 28.15 10.74 15.66
N VAL A 216 28.81 10.51 16.79
CA VAL A 216 28.31 9.60 17.83
C VAL A 216 27.04 10.14 18.49
N GLU A 217 26.97 11.44 18.76
CA GLU A 217 25.74 12.08 19.29
C GLU A 217 24.58 11.95 18.29
N ARG A 218 24.86 12.06 16.99
CA ARG A 218 23.87 11.83 15.93
C ARG A 218 23.35 10.39 15.96
N GLU A 219 24.26 9.41 16.00
CA GLU A 219 23.87 8.00 16.00
C GLU A 219 23.12 7.62 17.28
N LEU A 220 23.46 8.22 18.43
CA LEU A 220 22.69 8.08 19.67
C LEU A 220 21.27 8.67 19.54
N SER A 221 21.14 9.86 18.95
CA SER A 221 19.83 10.47 18.67
C SER A 221 19.00 9.61 17.70
N PHE A 222 19.65 9.03 16.69
CA PHE A 222 19.02 8.06 15.79
C PHE A 222 18.50 6.83 16.53
N MET A 223 19.33 6.18 17.35
CA MET A 223 18.93 5.02 18.15
C MET A 223 17.79 5.36 19.12
N ALA A 224 17.83 6.52 19.78
CA ALA A 224 16.75 6.97 20.66
C ALA A 224 15.41 7.10 19.91
N SER A 225 15.44 7.56 18.66
CA SER A 225 14.24 7.64 17.82
C SER A 225 13.68 6.27 17.41
N LEU A 226 14.49 5.21 17.48
CA LEU A 226 14.06 3.84 17.24
C LEU A 226 13.48 3.19 18.50
N GLU A 227 13.90 3.59 19.70
CA GLU A 227 13.43 3.01 20.96
C GLU A 227 11.98 3.38 21.32
N VAL A 228 11.44 4.44 20.72
CA VAL A 228 10.08 4.91 20.98
C VAL A 228 9.07 3.79 20.74
N GLY A 229 8.32 3.43 21.79
CA GLY A 229 7.29 2.39 21.72
C GLY A 229 7.80 0.94 21.79
N LEU A 230 9.11 0.70 21.99
CA LEU A 230 9.66 -0.67 22.09
C LEU A 230 9.57 -1.31 23.49
N GLY A 231 9.03 -0.58 24.47
CA GLY A 231 9.00 -1.00 25.87
C GLY A 231 10.40 -1.17 26.48
N LEU A 232 11.40 -0.53 25.89
CA LEU A 232 12.75 -0.46 26.40
C LEU A 232 12.85 0.75 27.36
N GLY A 233 13.66 0.64 28.41
CA GLY A 233 14.06 1.83 29.18
C GLY A 233 14.86 2.81 28.30
N PRO A 234 15.19 4.02 28.78
CA PRO A 234 16.02 4.94 28.01
C PRO A 234 17.40 4.33 27.70
N LEU A 235 18.05 4.82 26.63
CA LEU A 235 19.45 4.54 26.37
C LEU A 235 20.30 5.01 27.57
N PRO A 236 21.14 4.14 28.15
CA PRO A 236 22.09 4.55 29.18
C PRO A 236 23.07 5.58 28.65
N GLU A 237 23.67 6.33 29.57
CA GLU A 237 24.73 7.28 29.25
C GLU A 237 25.86 6.60 28.46
N TYR A 238 26.26 7.26 27.39
CA TYR A 238 27.30 6.78 26.50
C TYR A 238 28.68 7.22 27.00
N THR A 239 29.59 6.25 27.12
CA THR A 239 31.02 6.49 27.37
C THR A 239 31.81 5.65 26.36
N PRO A 240 32.74 6.24 25.58
CA PRO A 240 33.54 5.49 24.62
C PRO A 240 34.31 4.36 25.28
N SER A 241 34.29 3.16 24.68
CA SER A 241 35.04 2.02 25.23
C SER A 241 36.55 2.15 25.01
N THR A 242 36.95 2.90 23.98
CA THR A 242 38.35 3.14 23.64
C THR A 242 39.02 4.01 24.70
N GLY A 243 40.12 3.51 25.27
CA GLY A 243 40.90 4.22 26.29
C GLY A 243 40.45 3.98 27.74
N LEU A 244 39.41 3.18 27.96
CA LEU A 244 39.03 2.72 29.29
C LEU A 244 39.92 1.56 29.76
N ALA A 245 40.11 1.45 31.08
CA ALA A 245 40.81 0.31 31.66
C ALA A 245 39.93 -0.95 31.59
N SER A 246 40.53 -2.13 31.59
CA SER A 246 39.80 -3.41 31.50
C SER A 246 38.74 -3.60 32.59
N GLY A 247 38.93 -2.98 33.77
CA GLY A 247 37.98 -3.03 34.89
C GLY A 247 36.73 -2.16 34.69
N ASP A 248 36.76 -1.22 33.75
CA ASP A 248 35.67 -0.26 33.49
C ASP A 248 34.74 -0.75 32.35
N LEU A 249 35.05 -1.91 31.75
CA LEU A 249 34.22 -2.55 30.71
C LEU A 249 33.41 -3.72 31.30
N PRO A 250 32.16 -3.93 30.86
CA PRO A 250 31.40 -3.11 29.92
C PRO A 250 30.83 -1.84 30.53
N THR A 251 30.77 -0.76 29.73
CA THR A 251 30.05 0.47 30.04
C THR A 251 28.54 0.21 30.18
N PRO A 252 27.76 1.07 30.87
CA PRO A 252 26.31 0.90 31.00
C PRO A 252 25.60 0.77 29.64
N PHE A 253 26.03 1.55 28.65
CA PHE A 253 25.55 1.48 27.27
C PHE A 253 25.77 0.08 26.67
N LEU A 254 27.00 -0.43 26.67
CA LEU A 254 27.32 -1.74 26.09
C LEU A 254 26.69 -2.91 26.87
N ARG A 255 26.60 -2.79 28.19
CA ARG A 255 25.92 -3.77 29.04
C ARG A 255 24.45 -3.91 28.66
N SER A 256 23.79 -2.81 28.31
CA SER A 256 22.40 -2.84 27.88
C SER A 256 22.16 -3.55 26.53
N MET A 257 23.22 -3.75 25.74
CA MET A 257 23.21 -4.45 24.45
C MET A 257 23.70 -5.89 24.56
N GLN A 258 24.27 -6.29 25.70
CA GLN A 258 24.97 -7.56 25.90
C GLN A 258 24.11 -8.80 25.59
N ASN A 259 22.83 -8.77 25.93
CA ASN A 259 21.91 -9.90 25.71
C ASN A 259 21.31 -9.94 24.29
N GLY A 260 21.65 -8.97 23.43
CA GLY A 260 21.19 -8.84 22.05
C GLY A 260 19.72 -8.43 21.88
N LEU A 261 18.89 -8.45 22.92
CA LEU A 261 17.45 -8.19 22.80
C LEU A 261 17.17 -6.75 22.35
N ARG A 262 17.88 -5.78 22.94
CA ARG A 262 17.77 -4.36 22.54
C ARG A 262 18.19 -4.16 21.08
N LEU A 263 19.28 -4.80 20.64
CA LEU A 263 19.76 -4.71 19.24
C LEU A 263 18.77 -5.32 18.25
N VAL A 264 18.17 -6.46 18.58
CA VAL A 264 17.11 -7.08 17.77
C VAL A 264 15.90 -6.15 17.64
N LYS A 265 15.44 -5.58 18.76
CA LYS A 265 14.32 -4.65 18.77
C LYS A 265 14.60 -3.36 17.98
N LEU A 266 15.79 -2.78 18.15
CA LEU A 266 16.25 -1.63 17.38
C LEU A 266 16.31 -1.93 15.88
N HIS A 267 16.82 -3.10 15.49
CA HIS A 267 16.83 -3.53 14.08
C HIS A 267 15.43 -3.64 13.50
N ASN A 268 14.50 -4.27 14.22
CA ASN A 268 13.12 -4.39 13.76
C ASN A 268 12.43 -3.03 13.66
N ALA A 269 12.74 -2.10 14.57
CA ALA A 269 12.25 -0.72 14.49
C ALA A 269 12.81 -0.01 13.24
N ALA A 270 14.11 -0.15 12.96
CA ALA A 270 14.73 0.41 11.76
C ALA A 270 14.12 -0.14 10.46
N VAL A 271 13.86 -1.45 10.40
CA VAL A 271 13.18 -2.09 9.25
C VAL A 271 11.79 -1.50 9.02
N LYS A 272 11.03 -1.22 10.09
CA LYS A 272 9.71 -0.59 9.99
C LYS A 272 9.77 0.86 9.48
N LYS A 273 10.83 1.60 9.83
CA LYS A 273 11.02 2.99 9.37
C LYS A 273 11.51 3.09 7.93
N SER A 274 12.09 2.03 7.37
CA SER A 274 12.51 2.00 5.97
C SER A 274 11.34 1.80 5.01
N LYS A 275 11.47 2.34 3.79
CA LYS A 275 10.58 2.02 2.66
C LYS A 275 10.66 0.52 2.29
N ARG A 276 11.83 -0.10 2.44
CA ARG A 276 12.05 -1.54 2.17
C ARG A 276 11.88 -2.37 3.44
N ARG A 277 10.64 -2.77 3.73
CA ARG A 277 10.24 -3.44 5.00
C ARG A 277 10.51 -4.95 5.04
N PHE A 278 11.70 -5.40 4.62
CA PHE A 278 12.10 -6.81 4.71
C PHE A 278 13.25 -7.01 5.71
N GLY A 279 13.55 -8.27 6.02
CA GLY A 279 14.71 -8.62 6.85
C GLY A 279 14.55 -8.34 8.35
N GLY A 280 13.32 -8.20 8.83
CA GLY A 280 13.03 -8.18 10.27
C GLY A 280 13.28 -9.54 10.93
N ILE A 281 13.70 -9.52 12.18
CA ILE A 281 13.97 -10.70 13.01
C ILE A 281 12.67 -11.10 13.71
N THR A 282 12.02 -12.16 13.22
CA THR A 282 10.73 -12.64 13.75
C THR A 282 10.89 -13.61 14.92
N THR A 283 11.98 -14.36 14.97
CA THR A 283 12.29 -15.33 16.02
C THR A 283 13.52 -14.89 16.78
N PHE A 284 13.36 -14.57 18.06
CA PHE A 284 14.44 -14.22 18.98
C PHE A 284 14.06 -14.64 20.41
N HIS A 285 15.06 -14.72 21.28
CA HIS A 285 14.85 -15.14 22.67
C HIS A 285 14.54 -13.95 23.55
N GLU A 286 13.40 -13.96 24.23
CA GLU A 286 13.07 -12.98 25.27
C GLU A 286 13.62 -13.38 26.65
N ASP A 287 13.81 -14.68 26.89
CA ASP A 287 14.32 -15.22 28.14
C ASP A 287 15.85 -15.28 28.16
N THR A 288 16.46 -14.14 28.52
CA THR A 288 17.90 -13.91 28.48
C THR A 288 18.67 -14.45 29.68
N GLU A 289 18.08 -15.34 30.48
CA GLU A 289 18.76 -15.97 31.63
C GLU A 289 19.85 -16.96 31.19
N LYS A 290 19.70 -17.53 29.98
CA LYS A 290 20.63 -18.53 29.45
C LYS A 290 21.66 -17.87 28.52
N PRO A 291 22.98 -18.03 28.79
CA PRO A 291 24.03 -17.38 27.98
C PRO A 291 23.97 -17.68 26.49
N TYR A 292 23.65 -18.91 26.09
CA TYR A 292 23.58 -19.26 24.66
C TYR A 292 22.44 -18.54 23.93
N ARG A 293 21.32 -18.23 24.61
CA ARG A 293 20.20 -17.47 24.04
C ARG A 293 20.57 -16.01 23.80
N CYS A 294 21.32 -15.43 24.72
CA CYS A 294 21.89 -14.10 24.54
C CYS A 294 22.82 -14.07 23.32
N ALA A 295 23.69 -15.07 23.21
CA ALA A 295 24.61 -15.19 22.07
C ALA A 295 23.84 -15.40 20.74
N ASP A 296 22.75 -16.16 20.75
CA ASP A 296 21.90 -16.35 19.58
C ASP A 296 21.20 -15.05 19.15
N ASN A 297 20.68 -14.25 20.09
CA ASN A 297 20.13 -12.93 19.77
C ASN A 297 21.15 -12.01 19.10
N LEU A 298 22.39 -11.99 19.60
CA LEU A 298 23.49 -11.26 18.96
C LEU A 298 23.75 -11.78 17.54
N ARG A 299 23.78 -13.10 17.34
CA ARG A 299 23.94 -13.71 16.00
C ARG A 299 22.79 -13.38 15.05
N TYR A 300 21.55 -13.36 15.55
CA TYR A 300 20.40 -12.96 14.75
C TYR A 300 20.53 -11.51 14.30
N TRP A 301 20.93 -10.60 15.18
CA TRP A 301 21.20 -9.21 14.82
C TRP A 301 22.33 -9.08 13.79
N ILE A 302 23.47 -9.75 13.98
CA ILE A 302 24.58 -9.77 13.01
C ILE A 302 24.08 -10.22 11.63
N LYS A 303 23.34 -11.33 11.59
CA LYS A 303 22.91 -11.90 10.32
C LYS A 303 21.87 -11.02 9.64
N ALA A 304 20.98 -10.40 10.40
CA ALA A 304 20.00 -9.47 9.87
C ALA A 304 20.66 -8.18 9.37
N ALA A 305 21.70 -7.69 10.06
CA ALA A 305 22.51 -6.56 9.60
C ALA A 305 23.17 -6.84 8.23
N GLU A 306 23.73 -8.03 8.07
CA GLU A 306 24.34 -8.46 6.80
C GLU A 306 23.30 -8.62 5.68
N LEU A 307 22.20 -9.33 5.94
CA LEU A 307 21.22 -9.66 4.91
C LEU A 307 20.36 -8.47 4.48
N ARG A 308 20.03 -7.56 5.40
CA ARG A 308 19.12 -6.45 5.14
C ARG A 308 19.85 -5.16 4.80
N TRP A 309 20.94 -4.87 5.50
CA TRP A 309 21.63 -3.58 5.41
C TRP A 309 23.00 -3.69 4.73
N GLU A 310 23.39 -4.90 4.32
CA GLU A 310 24.68 -5.18 3.67
C GLU A 310 25.87 -4.77 4.57
N VAL A 311 25.70 -4.89 5.88
CA VAL A 311 26.75 -4.58 6.87
C VAL A 311 27.33 -5.89 7.40
N PRO A 312 28.51 -6.33 6.93
CA PRO A 312 29.16 -7.52 7.46
C PRO A 312 29.77 -7.21 8.84
N LEU A 313 29.04 -7.53 9.90
CA LEU A 313 29.51 -7.36 11.27
C LEU A 313 30.29 -8.60 11.74
N LYS A 314 31.40 -8.38 12.42
CA LYS A 314 32.23 -9.44 13.01
C LYS A 314 32.37 -9.20 14.51
N ILE A 315 31.62 -9.94 15.31
CA ILE A 315 31.69 -9.89 16.78
C ILE A 315 31.74 -11.30 17.37
N ASP A 316 32.44 -11.45 18.49
CA ASP A 316 32.41 -12.68 19.29
C ASP A 316 31.21 -12.65 20.24
N ALA A 317 30.07 -13.19 19.79
CA ALA A 317 28.84 -13.21 20.57
C ALA A 317 28.98 -13.95 21.91
N LEU A 318 29.76 -15.04 21.97
CA LEU A 318 29.97 -15.75 23.24
C LEU A 318 30.93 -14.97 24.14
N GLY A 319 31.98 -14.39 23.57
CA GLY A 319 32.90 -13.52 24.28
C GLY A 319 32.22 -12.32 24.96
N ILE A 320 31.25 -11.69 24.27
CA ILE A 320 30.46 -10.59 24.82
C ILE A 320 29.61 -11.06 26.01
N VAL A 321 28.91 -12.19 25.85
CA VAL A 321 28.02 -12.72 26.91
C VAL A 321 28.82 -13.13 28.15
N TYR A 322 30.00 -13.73 27.97
CA TYR A 322 30.85 -14.16 29.07
C TYR A 322 31.83 -13.09 29.58
N ASN A 323 31.84 -11.88 28.98
CA ASN A 323 32.78 -10.82 29.31
C ASN A 323 34.25 -11.30 29.23
N SER A 324 34.60 -11.98 28.13
CA SER A 324 35.87 -12.70 28.01
C SER A 324 37.10 -11.79 27.88
N SER A 325 36.97 -10.61 27.26
CA SER A 325 38.08 -9.66 27.11
C SER A 325 37.60 -8.22 26.90
N PRO A 326 38.46 -7.21 27.12
CA PRO A 326 38.19 -5.83 26.72
C PRO A 326 37.92 -5.67 25.22
N ASP A 327 38.66 -6.40 24.38
CA ASP A 327 38.59 -6.29 22.92
C ASP A 327 37.23 -6.66 22.34
N VAL A 328 36.51 -7.61 22.97
CA VAL A 328 35.16 -7.96 22.49
C VAL A 328 34.15 -6.83 22.68
N TRP A 329 34.35 -5.96 23.68
CA TRP A 329 33.50 -4.79 23.91
C TRP A 329 33.80 -3.66 22.94
N ILE A 330 35.09 -3.44 22.64
CA ILE A 330 35.52 -2.49 21.61
C ILE A 330 35.00 -2.93 20.24
N GLY A 331 35.07 -4.24 19.95
CA GLY A 331 34.51 -4.84 18.74
C GLY A 331 32.98 -4.67 18.65
N LEU A 332 32.27 -4.90 19.77
CA LEU A 332 30.82 -4.68 19.83
C LEU A 332 30.46 -3.21 19.59
N GLU A 333 31.13 -2.28 20.26
CA GLU A 333 30.91 -0.84 20.07
C GLU A 333 31.11 -0.43 18.59
N THR A 334 32.22 -0.87 18.00
CA THR A 334 32.53 -0.61 16.58
C THR A 334 31.45 -1.16 15.66
N ALA A 335 30.96 -2.38 15.94
CA ALA A 335 29.89 -3.00 15.17
C ALA A 335 28.55 -2.25 15.27
N ILE A 336 28.20 -1.77 16.47
CA ILE A 336 26.98 -0.97 16.70
C ILE A 336 27.04 0.32 15.87
N TRP A 337 28.18 1.02 15.87
CA TRP A 337 28.31 2.26 15.09
C TRP A 337 28.32 2.05 13.58
N ALA A 338 28.98 0.98 13.11
CA ALA A 338 28.96 0.62 11.70
C ALA A 338 27.52 0.32 11.21
N TRP A 339 26.76 -0.42 12.03
CA TRP A 339 25.35 -0.69 11.76
C TRP A 339 24.50 0.58 11.79
N CYS A 340 24.56 1.37 12.88
CA CYS A 340 23.77 2.60 13.01
C CYS A 340 23.97 3.55 11.84
N LYS A 341 25.25 3.81 11.49
CA LYS A 341 25.60 4.70 10.38
C LYS A 341 24.96 4.25 9.07
N ARG A 342 25.14 2.99 8.68
CA ARG A 342 24.64 2.48 7.39
C ARG A 342 23.12 2.48 7.31
N VAL A 343 22.46 2.11 8.41
CA VAL A 343 21.00 2.10 8.52
C VAL A 343 20.45 3.52 8.44
N ARG A 344 21.02 4.45 9.20
CA ARG A 344 20.64 5.86 9.19
C ARG A 344 20.82 6.48 7.80
N GLU A 345 21.94 6.23 7.13
CA GLU A 345 22.21 6.72 5.76
C GLU A 345 21.15 6.26 4.77
N GLU A 346 20.76 4.98 4.84
CA GLU A 346 19.71 4.43 3.98
C GLU A 346 18.37 5.09 4.26
N ILE A 347 17.94 5.13 5.52
CA ILE A 347 16.65 5.73 5.91
C ILE A 347 16.64 7.22 5.53
N SER A 348 17.73 7.95 5.76
CA SER A 348 17.83 9.37 5.37
C SER A 348 17.69 9.56 3.86
N THR A 349 18.30 8.67 3.06
CA THR A 349 18.21 8.72 1.60
C THR A 349 16.79 8.40 1.11
N GLU A 350 16.16 7.39 1.72
CA GLU A 350 14.78 7.02 1.41
C GLU A 350 13.78 8.13 1.73
N LEU A 351 14.01 8.91 2.79
CA LEU A 351 13.14 10.04 3.16
C LEU A 351 13.37 11.28 2.28
N ALA A 352 14.56 11.43 1.71
CA ALA A 352 14.86 12.54 0.79
C ALA A 352 14.36 12.29 -0.65
N SER A 353 14.17 11.02 -1.03
CA SER A 353 13.57 10.59 -2.30
C SER A 353 12.05 10.58 -2.26
#